data_AF-T0M932-F1
#
_entry.id   AF-T0M932-F1
#
_cell.length_a   1.000
_cell.length_b   1.000
_cell.length_c   1.000
_cell.angle_alpha   90.00
_cell.angle_beta   90.00
_cell.angle_gamma   90.00
#
_symmetry.space_group_name_H-M   'P 1'
#
loop_
_entity.id
_entity.type
_entity.pdbx_description
1 polymer ?
#
loop_
_entity_poly.entity_id
_entity_poly.type
_entity_poly.pdbx_seq_one_letter_code
_entity_poly.pdbx_strand_id
1 'polypeptide(L)'
;MVTTRSKKAEGAQQQEPEKDASQQQPKPSLRLYRGNCHCGSFVYEAELPEIKSAMECNCSICHKKGYLWVFPTEGSKFDIVKGDKNALSQYTFGAKKLAHKFCPTCATPVMGEFIGGNGRAFNIRTIQGIDVFELEKQPYDGAALGDKYTSPEHNGPLPPAIDGSKLYTGSCHCGAVTVAFMSEPLDETNDNETAECNCSICVRNAYRWIYPKKERVVLHATEPANIGRYSFSRHVLNKTFCKICGVCMTNEYNHLSDEERKAIGAVPADGFGERVKTGHPVNLRVLPDVDLAKMKPPVLKDGANKISPPYKNP
;
A
#
# COMPACT_ATOMS: atom_id res chain seq x y z
N MET A 1 66.17 -15.83 -60.36
CA MET A 1 66.12 -16.98 -59.43
C MET A 1 66.89 -16.62 -58.16
N VAL A 2 66.20 -16.13 -57.13
CA VAL A 2 66.68 -16.14 -55.73
C VAL A 2 65.44 -16.29 -54.87
N THR A 3 65.33 -17.44 -54.25
CA THR A 3 64.25 -17.85 -53.32
C THR A 3 64.48 -17.23 -51.94
N THR A 4 63.53 -16.46 -51.43
CA THR A 4 63.49 -16.05 -50.02
C THR A 4 62.37 -16.79 -49.28
N ARG A 5 62.79 -17.45 -48.20
CA ARG A 5 62.03 -18.35 -47.32
C ARG A 5 61.01 -17.56 -46.49
N SER A 6 59.75 -17.99 -46.48
CA SER A 6 58.80 -17.62 -45.43
C SER A 6 58.76 -18.73 -44.37
N LYS A 7 59.17 -18.39 -43.14
CA LYS A 7 59.05 -19.26 -41.96
C LYS A 7 57.59 -19.28 -41.50
N LYS A 8 57.05 -20.49 -41.30
CA LYS A 8 55.79 -20.74 -40.58
C LYS A 8 55.95 -20.29 -39.12
N ALA A 9 55.01 -19.51 -38.61
CA ALA A 9 54.83 -19.28 -37.17
C ALA A 9 53.79 -20.29 -36.66
N GLU A 10 54.17 -21.09 -35.67
CA GLU A 10 53.28 -21.97 -34.92
C GLU A 10 52.39 -21.13 -34.00
N GLY A 11 51.07 -21.27 -34.14
CA GLY A 11 50.09 -20.65 -33.27
C GLY A 11 50.01 -21.41 -31.93
N ALA A 12 50.37 -20.73 -30.84
CA ALA A 12 50.15 -21.22 -29.49
C ALA A 12 48.64 -21.24 -29.20
N GLN A 13 48.09 -22.42 -28.93
CA GLN A 13 46.76 -22.59 -28.33
C GLN A 13 46.80 -22.08 -26.90
N GLN A 14 46.11 -20.97 -26.63
CA GLN A 14 45.83 -20.52 -25.26
C GLN A 14 44.67 -21.36 -24.72
N GLN A 15 44.96 -22.19 -23.72
CA GLN A 15 43.94 -22.85 -22.91
C GLN A 15 43.25 -21.80 -22.02
N GLU A 16 41.93 -21.70 -22.12
CA GLU A 16 41.12 -20.93 -21.17
C GLU A 16 41.16 -21.60 -19.79
N PRO A 17 41.32 -20.86 -18.68
CA PRO A 17 41.30 -21.45 -17.36
C PRO A 17 39.88 -21.90 -16.99
N GLU A 18 39.76 -23.16 -16.56
CA GLU A 18 38.55 -23.73 -15.98
C GLU A 18 38.04 -22.86 -14.82
N LYS A 19 36.78 -22.44 -14.89
CA LYS A 19 36.11 -21.75 -13.78
C LYS A 19 35.87 -22.74 -12.64
N ASP A 20 36.63 -22.55 -11.57
CA ASP A 20 36.50 -23.21 -10.28
C ASP A 20 35.04 -23.18 -9.77
N ALA A 21 34.48 -24.36 -9.56
CA ALA A 21 33.09 -24.62 -9.19
C ALA A 21 32.88 -24.62 -7.65
N SER A 22 33.52 -23.72 -6.90
CA SER A 22 33.57 -23.82 -5.43
C SER A 22 33.21 -22.55 -4.63
N GLN A 23 32.40 -21.63 -5.16
CA GLN A 23 31.83 -20.54 -4.36
C GLN A 23 30.30 -20.49 -4.42
N GLN A 24 29.63 -21.52 -3.89
CA GLN A 24 28.22 -21.38 -3.51
C GLN A 24 28.16 -20.51 -2.24
N GLN A 25 27.68 -19.27 -2.38
CA GLN A 25 27.30 -18.46 -1.22
C GLN A 25 26.33 -19.27 -0.34
N PRO A 26 26.49 -19.25 1.00
CA PRO A 26 25.60 -20.00 1.88
C PRO A 26 24.17 -19.52 1.66
N LYS A 27 23.28 -20.47 1.34
CA LYS A 27 21.86 -20.19 1.14
C LYS A 27 21.31 -19.49 2.39
N PRO A 28 20.66 -18.31 2.25
CA PRO A 28 20.19 -17.58 3.42
C PRO A 28 19.19 -18.43 4.21
N SER A 29 19.36 -18.49 5.54
CA SER A 29 18.45 -19.20 6.42
C SER A 29 17.06 -18.58 6.34
N LEU A 30 16.04 -19.40 6.09
CA LEU A 30 14.65 -18.97 6.04
C LEU A 30 14.03 -18.94 7.45
N ARG A 31 13.15 -17.99 7.70
CA ARG A 31 12.33 -17.86 8.90
C ARG A 31 10.85 -17.90 8.51
N LEU A 32 10.03 -18.52 9.35
CA LEU A 32 8.60 -18.56 9.16
C LEU A 32 7.97 -17.23 9.63
N TYR A 33 7.25 -16.56 8.73
CA TYR A 33 6.49 -15.35 9.04
C TYR A 33 5.01 -15.59 8.84
N ARG A 34 4.20 -15.17 9.82
CA ARG A 34 2.74 -15.17 9.72
C ARG A 34 2.24 -13.81 9.28
N GLY A 35 1.31 -13.77 8.34
CA GLY A 35 0.70 -12.54 7.86
C GLY A 35 -0.80 -12.67 7.64
N ASN A 36 -1.51 -11.54 7.66
CA ASN A 36 -2.95 -11.53 7.48
C ASN A 36 -3.47 -10.19 6.95
N CYS A 37 -4.62 -10.24 6.27
CA CYS A 37 -5.40 -9.03 6.01
C CYS A 37 -6.00 -8.48 7.33
N HIS A 38 -6.37 -7.20 7.38
CA HIS A 38 -6.85 -6.62 8.64
C HIS A 38 -8.09 -7.33 9.21
N CYS A 39 -9.08 -7.66 8.39
CA CYS A 39 -10.28 -8.36 8.89
C CYS A 39 -10.04 -9.83 9.29
N GLY A 40 -8.85 -10.39 9.02
CA GLY A 40 -8.52 -11.78 9.37
C GLY A 40 -9.26 -12.83 8.55
N SER A 41 -9.87 -12.47 7.42
CA SER A 41 -10.48 -13.42 6.49
C SER A 41 -9.43 -14.18 5.67
N PHE A 42 -8.25 -13.59 5.49
CA PHE A 42 -7.11 -14.20 4.84
C PHE A 42 -5.90 -14.18 5.77
N VAL A 43 -5.36 -15.36 6.07
CA VAL A 43 -4.18 -15.58 6.91
C VAL A 43 -3.25 -16.54 6.19
N TYR A 44 -1.96 -16.23 6.20
CA TYR A 44 -0.95 -17.01 5.52
C TYR A 44 0.33 -17.12 6.35
N GLU A 45 1.15 -18.10 6.00
CA GLU A 45 2.51 -18.26 6.46
C GLU A 45 3.45 -18.29 5.27
N ALA A 46 4.62 -17.67 5.42
CA ALA A 46 5.65 -17.64 4.40
C ALA A 46 7.03 -17.85 5.03
N GLU A 47 7.79 -18.81 4.51
CA GLU A 47 9.21 -18.92 4.84
C GLU A 47 9.97 -17.92 3.97
N LEU A 48 10.62 -16.92 4.57
CA LEU A 48 11.36 -15.87 3.88
C LEU A 48 12.74 -15.70 4.51
N PRO A 49 13.74 -15.12 3.82
CA PRO A 49 14.96 -14.66 4.46
C PRO A 49 14.66 -13.75 5.66
N GLU A 50 15.64 -13.58 6.55
CA GLU A 50 15.52 -12.57 7.62
C GLU A 50 15.19 -11.21 7.02
N ILE A 51 14.07 -10.64 7.45
CA ILE A 51 13.56 -9.37 6.94
C ILE A 51 14.31 -8.24 7.66
N LYS A 52 15.31 -7.67 6.98
CA LYS A 52 16.08 -6.51 7.46
C LYS A 52 15.70 -5.21 6.77
N SER A 53 15.20 -5.32 5.54
CA SER A 53 14.75 -4.21 4.73
C SER A 53 13.59 -4.63 3.83
N ALA A 54 12.89 -3.64 3.26
CA ALA A 54 11.87 -3.86 2.24
C ALA A 54 12.07 -2.91 1.07
N MET A 55 11.73 -3.36 -0.14
CA MET A 55 11.73 -2.52 -1.32
C MET A 55 10.54 -1.56 -1.27
N GLU A 56 10.82 -0.26 -1.38
CA GLU A 56 9.82 0.80 -1.50
C GLU A 56 9.80 1.35 -2.93
N CYS A 57 8.82 0.87 -3.70
CA CYS A 57 8.65 1.27 -5.09
C CYS A 57 7.82 2.55 -5.20
N ASN A 58 8.29 3.53 -5.97
CA ASN A 58 7.61 4.82 -6.18
C ASN A 58 6.56 4.82 -7.31
N CYS A 59 6.31 3.69 -7.99
CA CYS A 59 5.32 3.67 -9.07
C CYS A 59 3.90 3.99 -8.56
N SER A 60 3.01 4.44 -9.45
CA SER A 60 1.69 4.99 -9.10
C SER A 60 0.86 4.10 -8.16
N ILE A 61 0.78 2.78 -8.42
CA ILE A 61 0.03 1.85 -7.57
C ILE A 61 0.74 1.62 -6.22
N CYS A 62 2.07 1.54 -6.22
CA CYS A 62 2.87 1.30 -5.03
C CYS A 62 2.83 2.49 -4.08
N HIS A 63 2.90 3.71 -4.61
CA HIS A 63 2.70 4.92 -3.85
C HIS A 63 1.30 4.98 -3.23
N LYS A 64 0.24 4.78 -4.04
CA LYS A 64 -1.17 4.87 -3.59
C LYS A 64 -1.54 3.82 -2.55
N LYS A 65 -0.96 2.62 -2.61
CA LYS A 65 -1.16 1.53 -1.63
C LYS A 65 -0.11 1.49 -0.51
N GLY A 66 0.95 2.31 -0.62
CA GLY A 66 2.11 2.30 0.26
C GLY A 66 2.76 0.93 0.41
N TYR A 67 2.92 0.19 -0.69
CA TYR A 67 3.55 -1.12 -0.64
C TYR A 67 4.98 -1.06 -0.09
N LEU A 68 5.33 -2.06 0.72
CA LEU A 68 6.70 -2.35 1.11
C LEU A 68 6.95 -3.84 0.83
N TRP A 69 7.75 -4.12 -0.19
CA TRP A 69 7.86 -5.46 -0.78
C TRP A 69 9.02 -6.25 -0.20
N VAL A 70 8.74 -7.51 0.13
CA VAL A 70 9.75 -8.55 0.35
C VAL A 70 9.52 -9.71 -0.61
N PHE A 71 10.61 -10.32 -1.05
CA PHE A 71 10.60 -11.31 -2.11
C PHE A 71 11.06 -12.67 -1.56
N PRO A 72 10.34 -13.76 -1.85
CA PRO A 72 10.80 -15.11 -1.58
C PRO A 72 12.09 -15.41 -2.35
N THR A 73 12.98 -16.16 -1.73
CA THR A 73 14.17 -16.76 -2.38
C THR A 73 13.94 -18.24 -2.66
N GLU A 74 14.88 -18.89 -3.33
CA GLU A 74 14.82 -20.34 -3.56
C GLU A 74 14.60 -21.11 -2.25
N GLY A 75 13.68 -22.07 -2.25
CA GLY A 75 13.30 -22.87 -1.08
C GLY A 75 12.23 -22.23 -0.18
N SER A 76 11.86 -20.97 -0.41
CA SER A 76 10.76 -20.32 0.30
C SER A 76 9.45 -21.05 0.08
N LYS A 77 8.68 -21.24 1.16
CA LYS A 77 7.34 -21.82 1.14
C LYS A 77 6.28 -20.76 1.43
N PHE A 78 5.06 -21.03 1.00
CA PHE A 78 3.91 -20.20 1.23
C PHE A 78 2.68 -21.07 1.43
N ASP A 79 2.07 -20.95 2.60
CA ASP A 79 0.91 -21.73 3.01
C ASP A 79 -0.22 -20.79 3.40
N ILE A 80 -1.43 -21.12 2.94
CA ILE A 80 -2.63 -20.37 3.32
C ILE A 80 -3.20 -21.06 4.56
N VAL A 81 -3.21 -20.35 5.68
CA VAL A 81 -3.72 -20.86 6.96
C VAL A 81 -5.25 -20.70 7.04
N LYS A 82 -5.77 -19.60 6.49
CA LYS A 82 -7.22 -19.32 6.47
C LYS A 82 -7.61 -18.51 5.24
N GLY A 83 -8.77 -18.84 4.69
CA GLY A 83 -9.35 -18.18 3.52
C GLY A 83 -8.89 -18.83 2.22
N ASP A 84 -9.25 -18.20 1.11
CA ASP A 84 -8.85 -18.63 -0.23
C ASP A 84 -8.10 -17.49 -0.92
N LYS A 85 -6.95 -17.79 -1.53
CA LYS A 85 -6.18 -16.83 -2.32
C LYS A 85 -6.97 -16.34 -3.54
N ASN A 86 -7.87 -17.16 -4.09
CA ASN A 86 -8.73 -16.77 -5.20
C ASN A 86 -9.90 -15.88 -4.77
N ALA A 87 -10.21 -15.82 -3.46
CA ALA A 87 -11.17 -14.88 -2.91
C ALA A 87 -10.56 -13.48 -2.67
N LEU A 88 -9.25 -13.31 -2.80
CA LEU A 88 -8.63 -11.98 -2.83
C LEU A 88 -8.96 -11.30 -4.17
N SER A 89 -9.40 -10.04 -4.10
CA SER A 89 -9.50 -9.21 -5.29
C SER A 89 -8.12 -9.00 -5.90
N GLN A 90 -8.05 -8.95 -7.22
CA GLN A 90 -6.82 -8.67 -7.95
C GLN A 90 -6.99 -7.48 -8.88
N TYR A 91 -5.93 -6.70 -9.02
CA TYR A 91 -5.87 -5.57 -9.94
C TYR A 91 -4.58 -5.62 -10.76
N THR A 92 -4.73 -5.49 -12.07
CA THR A 92 -3.63 -5.39 -13.04
C THR A 92 -3.80 -4.11 -13.86
N PHE A 93 -2.70 -3.56 -14.37
CA PHE A 93 -2.67 -2.38 -15.22
C PHE A 93 -1.44 -2.43 -16.13
N GLY A 94 -1.33 -1.47 -17.07
CA GLY A 94 -0.24 -1.43 -18.04
C GLY A 94 -0.10 -2.75 -18.79
N ALA A 95 1.10 -3.31 -18.81
CA ALA A 95 1.41 -4.59 -19.44
C ALA A 95 0.82 -5.83 -18.72
N LYS A 96 0.08 -5.66 -17.62
CA LYS A 96 -0.59 -6.73 -16.85
C LYS A 96 0.36 -7.83 -16.37
N LYS A 97 1.62 -7.49 -16.06
CA LYS A 97 2.65 -8.43 -15.60
C LYS A 97 2.56 -8.81 -14.12
N LEU A 98 1.89 -7.99 -13.29
CA LEU A 98 1.77 -8.21 -11.85
C LEU A 98 0.31 -8.03 -11.42
N ALA A 99 -0.27 -9.06 -10.80
CA ALA A 99 -1.56 -8.99 -10.15
C ALA A 99 -1.41 -8.55 -8.70
N HIS A 100 -1.85 -7.33 -8.41
CA HIS A 100 -1.88 -6.78 -7.05
C HIS A 100 -3.09 -7.35 -6.30
N LYS A 101 -2.85 -8.28 -5.38
CA LYS A 101 -3.90 -8.95 -4.60
C LYS A 101 -4.18 -8.23 -3.28
N PHE A 102 -5.46 -8.01 -3.00
CA PHE A 102 -5.93 -7.32 -1.80
C PHE A 102 -7.21 -7.93 -1.26
N CYS A 103 -7.46 -7.76 0.04
CA CYS A 103 -8.66 -8.26 0.66
C CYS A 103 -9.89 -7.44 0.21
N PRO A 104 -10.95 -8.06 -0.35
CA PRO A 104 -12.14 -7.34 -0.80
C PRO A 104 -12.91 -6.65 0.34
N THR A 105 -12.75 -7.14 1.58
CA THR A 105 -13.48 -6.61 2.74
C THR A 105 -12.82 -5.37 3.34
N CYS A 106 -11.50 -5.40 3.55
CA CYS A 106 -10.77 -4.38 4.32
C CYS A 106 -9.69 -3.66 3.52
N ALA A 107 -9.66 -3.87 2.21
CA ALA A 107 -8.70 -3.33 1.25
C ALA A 107 -7.23 -3.68 1.46
N THR A 108 -6.87 -4.39 2.56
CA THR A 108 -5.48 -4.71 2.90
C THR A 108 -4.77 -5.33 1.69
N PRO A 109 -3.75 -4.66 1.15
CA PRO A 109 -3.04 -5.16 -0.01
C PRO A 109 -1.99 -6.18 0.45
N VAL A 110 -2.21 -7.46 0.13
CA VAL A 110 -1.49 -8.59 0.74
C VAL A 110 -0.22 -8.95 -0.02
N MET A 111 -0.32 -9.11 -1.35
CA MET A 111 0.77 -9.62 -2.16
C MET A 111 0.65 -9.17 -3.62
N GLY A 112 1.73 -9.30 -4.38
CA GLY A 112 1.74 -9.26 -5.83
C GLY A 112 2.10 -10.63 -6.40
N GLU A 113 1.38 -11.11 -7.40
CA GLU A 113 1.72 -12.34 -8.12
C GLU A 113 2.05 -12.03 -9.58
N PHE A 114 3.21 -12.47 -10.05
CA PHE A 114 3.61 -12.24 -11.44
C PHE A 114 2.78 -13.13 -12.37
N ILE A 115 2.23 -12.54 -13.42
CA ILE A 115 1.43 -13.25 -14.43
C ILE A 115 2.38 -13.99 -15.37
N GLY A 116 2.09 -15.26 -15.65
CA GLY A 116 2.89 -16.10 -16.56
C GLY A 116 4.19 -16.65 -15.96
N GLY A 117 4.42 -16.46 -14.65
CA GLY A 117 5.53 -17.05 -13.91
C GLY A 117 5.13 -17.39 -12.47
N ASN A 118 6.05 -17.98 -11.71
CA ASN A 118 5.79 -18.41 -10.32
C ASN A 118 6.25 -17.39 -9.27
N GLY A 119 6.63 -16.18 -9.67
CA GLY A 119 7.10 -15.13 -8.77
C GLY A 119 5.98 -14.53 -7.91
N ARG A 120 6.30 -14.21 -6.66
CA ARG A 120 5.42 -13.47 -5.74
C ARG A 120 6.23 -12.44 -4.95
N ALA A 121 5.58 -11.36 -4.54
CA ALA A 121 6.09 -10.43 -3.53
C ALA A 121 5.05 -10.30 -2.41
N PHE A 122 5.49 -10.25 -1.16
CA PHE A 122 4.61 -10.02 -0.02
C PHE A 122 4.71 -8.57 0.44
N ASN A 123 3.56 -7.98 0.79
CA ASN A 123 3.57 -6.70 1.47
C ASN A 123 3.87 -6.93 2.95
N ILE A 124 5.03 -6.50 3.40
CA ILE A 124 5.51 -6.65 4.77
C ILE A 124 4.55 -6.05 5.81
N ARG A 125 3.76 -5.04 5.42
CA ARG A 125 2.76 -4.40 6.28
C ARG A 125 1.66 -5.36 6.71
N THR A 126 1.55 -6.53 6.09
CA THR A 126 0.62 -7.61 6.46
C THR A 126 1.24 -8.66 7.38
N ILE A 127 2.56 -8.69 7.52
CA ILE A 127 3.30 -9.60 8.39
C ILE A 127 3.16 -9.13 9.85
N GLN A 128 3.01 -10.09 10.76
CA GLN A 128 2.87 -9.83 12.20
C GLN A 128 4.23 -9.56 12.84
N GLY A 129 4.26 -8.70 13.85
CA GLY A 129 5.47 -8.45 14.67
C GLY A 129 6.57 -7.63 14.01
N ILE A 130 6.34 -7.04 12.83
CA ILE A 130 7.29 -6.15 12.16
C ILE A 130 6.91 -4.69 12.40
N ASP A 131 7.85 -3.90 12.92
CA ASP A 131 7.75 -2.45 12.92
C ASP A 131 8.24 -1.90 11.58
N VAL A 132 7.29 -1.44 10.74
CA VAL A 132 7.59 -0.93 9.40
C VAL A 132 8.06 0.53 9.40
N PHE A 133 7.92 1.25 10.51
CA PHE A 133 8.37 2.64 10.60
C PHE A 133 9.90 2.68 10.77
N GLU A 134 10.43 1.81 11.61
CA GLU A 134 11.88 1.64 11.86
C GLU A 134 12.60 0.75 10.84
N LEU A 135 11.84 0.05 9.98
CA LEU A 135 12.44 -0.79 8.94
C LEU A 135 13.16 0.04 7.86
N GLU A 136 14.35 -0.42 7.48
CA GLU A 136 15.10 0.11 6.34
C GLU A 136 14.30 -0.07 5.04
N LYS A 137 14.19 1.02 4.27
CA LYS A 137 13.46 1.05 3.00
C LYS A 137 14.47 1.20 1.88
N GLN A 138 14.45 0.25 0.94
CA GLN A 138 15.29 0.27 -0.26
C GLN A 138 14.50 0.93 -1.40
N PRO A 139 14.84 2.17 -1.81
CA PRO A 139 14.11 2.85 -2.87
C PRO A 139 14.20 2.09 -4.18
N TYR A 140 13.09 2.03 -4.91
CA TYR A 140 13.05 1.50 -6.26
C TYR A 140 12.26 2.43 -7.18
N ASP A 141 12.90 2.86 -8.27
CA ASP A 141 12.28 3.76 -9.25
C ASP A 141 11.41 2.98 -10.25
N GLY A 142 10.26 2.51 -9.77
CA GLY A 142 9.25 1.89 -10.62
C GLY A 142 8.45 2.89 -11.45
N ALA A 143 8.52 4.19 -11.15
CA ALA A 143 7.86 5.23 -11.94
C ALA A 143 8.53 5.43 -13.31
N ALA A 144 9.82 5.10 -13.43
CA ALA A 144 10.55 5.09 -14.70
C ALA A 144 10.21 3.89 -15.61
N LEU A 145 9.40 2.94 -15.15
CA LEU A 145 9.08 1.72 -15.90
C LEU A 145 7.76 1.83 -16.66
N GLY A 146 7.79 1.51 -17.95
CA GLY A 146 6.61 1.48 -18.80
C GLY A 146 6.04 2.87 -19.09
N ASP A 147 4.79 2.90 -19.52
CA ASP A 147 4.12 4.17 -19.83
C ASP A 147 3.86 4.98 -18.56
N LYS A 148 4.04 6.30 -18.67
CA LYS A 148 3.78 7.23 -17.57
C LYS A 148 2.30 7.13 -17.17
N TYR A 149 2.05 6.86 -15.89
CA TYR A 149 0.72 6.90 -15.33
C TYR A 149 0.17 8.34 -15.35
N THR A 150 -1.00 8.51 -15.97
CA THR A 150 -1.78 9.76 -15.90
C THR A 150 -2.85 9.57 -14.84
N SER A 151 -2.87 10.47 -13.85
CA SER A 151 -3.92 10.44 -12.84
C SER A 151 -5.29 10.74 -13.47
N PRO A 152 -6.30 9.88 -13.25
CA PRO A 152 -7.67 10.17 -13.63
C PRO A 152 -8.16 11.48 -13.03
N GLU A 153 -8.87 12.26 -13.84
CA GLU A 153 -9.51 13.50 -13.41
C GLU A 153 -10.70 13.21 -12.48
N HIS A 154 -10.95 14.12 -11.54
CA HIS A 154 -12.16 14.07 -10.73
C HIS A 154 -13.38 14.44 -11.58
N ASN A 155 -14.40 13.58 -11.56
CA ASN A 155 -15.60 13.73 -12.38
C ASN A 155 -16.89 13.92 -11.56
N GLY A 156 -16.76 14.16 -10.26
CA GLY A 156 -17.88 14.43 -9.36
C GLY A 156 -18.09 15.93 -9.11
N PRO A 157 -19.08 16.28 -8.27
CA PRO A 157 -19.23 17.63 -7.76
C PRO A 157 -17.96 18.13 -7.06
N LEU A 158 -17.76 19.44 -7.05
CA LEU A 158 -16.68 20.08 -6.30
C LEU A 158 -17.19 20.53 -4.93
N PRO A 159 -16.35 20.45 -3.88
CA PRO A 159 -16.64 21.13 -2.61
C PRO A 159 -16.78 22.65 -2.82
N PRO A 160 -17.49 23.37 -1.93
CA PRO A 160 -17.58 24.83 -2.00
C PRO A 160 -16.19 25.47 -1.98
N ALA A 161 -16.00 26.54 -2.78
CA ALA A 161 -14.79 27.34 -2.72
C ALA A 161 -14.64 27.98 -1.32
N ILE A 162 -13.40 28.06 -0.85
CA ILE A 162 -13.06 28.62 0.46
C ILE A 162 -11.88 29.57 0.24
N ASP A 163 -12.03 30.81 0.66
CA ASP A 163 -10.98 31.82 0.52
C ASP A 163 -9.69 31.35 1.21
N GLY A 164 -8.55 31.57 0.55
CA GLY A 164 -7.24 31.10 1.01
C GLY A 164 -7.02 29.59 0.87
N SER A 165 -7.97 28.83 0.33
CA SER A 165 -7.81 27.40 0.04
C SER A 165 -7.63 27.14 -1.46
N LYS A 166 -6.88 26.10 -1.78
CA LYS A 166 -6.72 25.50 -3.10
C LYS A 166 -7.59 24.25 -3.22
N LEU A 167 -8.13 24.04 -4.42
CA LEU A 167 -8.76 22.78 -4.80
C LEU A 167 -7.68 21.73 -5.10
N TYR A 168 -7.76 20.61 -4.40
CA TYR A 168 -7.02 19.39 -4.69
C TYR A 168 -7.98 18.35 -5.22
N THR A 169 -7.61 17.70 -6.32
CA THR A 169 -8.31 16.53 -6.82
C THR A 169 -7.40 15.32 -6.77
N GLY A 170 -7.99 14.14 -6.67
CA GLY A 170 -7.24 12.89 -6.66
C GLY A 170 -8.12 11.71 -6.99
N SER A 171 -7.50 10.56 -7.10
CA SER A 171 -8.18 9.34 -7.55
C SER A 171 -7.56 8.08 -6.96
N CYS A 172 -8.39 7.03 -6.92
CA CYS A 172 -7.88 5.67 -6.90
C CYS A 172 -7.10 5.39 -8.20
N HIS A 173 -6.35 4.28 -8.25
CA HIS A 173 -5.50 3.99 -9.41
C HIS A 173 -6.27 3.75 -10.71
N CYS A 174 -7.47 3.17 -10.64
CA CYS A 174 -8.29 2.88 -11.82
C CYS A 174 -9.22 4.02 -12.24
N GLY A 175 -9.31 5.11 -11.46
CA GLY A 175 -10.20 6.25 -11.73
C GLY A 175 -11.66 6.06 -11.34
N ALA A 176 -12.10 4.86 -10.97
CA ALA A 176 -13.50 4.58 -10.63
C ALA A 176 -14.00 5.28 -9.35
N VAL A 177 -13.08 5.75 -8.52
CA VAL A 177 -13.35 6.55 -7.32
C VAL A 177 -12.39 7.73 -7.30
N THR A 178 -12.92 8.92 -7.16
CA THR A 178 -12.20 10.20 -7.14
C THR A 178 -12.54 10.98 -5.88
N VAL A 179 -11.67 11.93 -5.52
CA VAL A 179 -11.89 12.83 -4.40
C VAL A 179 -11.57 14.25 -4.80
N ALA A 180 -12.40 15.19 -4.39
CA ALA A 180 -12.14 16.62 -4.45
C ALA A 180 -12.10 17.18 -3.02
N PHE A 181 -11.13 18.05 -2.76
CA PHE A 181 -10.76 18.49 -1.42
C PHE A 181 -10.30 19.94 -1.43
N MET A 182 -10.94 20.81 -0.64
CA MET A 182 -10.44 22.18 -0.39
C MET A 182 -9.52 22.22 0.82
N SER A 183 -8.31 22.74 0.63
CA SER A 183 -7.33 22.89 1.69
C SER A 183 -6.47 24.13 1.49
N GLU A 184 -5.92 24.67 2.56
CA GLU A 184 -4.68 25.45 2.47
C GLU A 184 -3.60 24.67 1.70
N PRO A 185 -2.63 25.35 1.07
CA PRO A 185 -1.55 24.71 0.32
C PRO A 185 -0.90 23.54 1.10
N LEU A 186 -0.88 22.36 0.49
CA LEU A 186 -0.32 21.11 1.02
C LEU A 186 1.14 20.96 0.61
N ASP A 187 1.98 21.87 1.10
CA ASP A 187 3.42 21.92 0.87
C ASP A 187 4.19 22.06 2.20
N GLU A 188 5.47 22.41 2.16
CA GLU A 188 6.31 22.61 3.34
C GLU A 188 5.80 23.68 4.32
N THR A 189 4.95 24.60 3.85
CA THR A 189 4.38 25.69 4.66
C THR A 189 3.12 25.26 5.42
N ASN A 190 2.54 24.11 5.08
CA ASN A 190 1.32 23.63 5.71
C ASN A 190 1.54 23.28 7.20
N ASP A 191 0.79 23.94 8.08
CA ASP A 191 0.80 23.69 9.52
C ASP A 191 -0.30 22.73 10.00
N ASN A 192 -1.16 22.25 9.09
CA ASN A 192 -2.21 21.32 9.48
C ASN A 192 -1.60 19.96 9.84
N GLU A 193 -2.13 19.35 10.89
CA GLU A 193 -1.70 18.02 11.31
C GLU A 193 -1.95 17.00 10.21
N THR A 194 -0.86 16.44 9.67
CA THR A 194 -0.90 15.17 8.95
C THR A 194 -0.44 14.04 9.86
N ALA A 195 -0.94 12.84 9.63
CA ALA A 195 -0.65 11.72 10.52
C ALA A 195 -0.49 10.39 9.79
N GLU A 196 0.41 9.60 10.35
CA GLU A 196 0.44 8.15 10.18
C GLU A 196 0.11 7.52 11.53
N CYS A 197 -0.25 6.25 11.55
CA CYS A 197 -0.68 5.60 12.79
C CYS A 197 -0.21 4.15 12.82
N ASN A 198 0.33 3.74 13.97
CA ASN A 198 0.82 2.38 14.19
C ASN A 198 -0.31 1.35 14.46
N CYS A 199 -1.59 1.74 14.45
CA CYS A 199 -2.66 0.76 14.61
C CYS A 199 -2.74 -0.18 13.40
N SER A 200 -3.24 -1.39 13.63
CA SER A 200 -3.18 -2.51 12.67
C SER A 200 -3.72 -2.15 11.27
N ILE A 201 -4.86 -1.46 11.17
CA ILE A 201 -5.44 -1.08 9.87
C ILE A 201 -4.60 -0.02 9.14
N CYS A 202 -4.05 0.95 9.89
CA CYS A 202 -3.29 2.06 9.34
C CYS A 202 -1.93 1.59 8.83
N VAL A 203 -1.27 0.69 9.57
CA VAL A 203 -0.04 0.03 9.14
C VAL A 203 -0.29 -0.79 7.88
N ARG A 204 -1.29 -1.67 7.89
CA ARG A 204 -1.60 -2.60 6.77
C ARG A 204 -1.93 -1.90 5.45
N ASN A 205 -2.62 -0.77 5.52
CA ASN A 205 -3.03 0.00 4.34
C ASN A 205 -2.20 1.28 4.11
N ALA A 206 -1.12 1.46 4.89
CA ALA A 206 -0.18 2.57 4.77
C ALA A 206 -0.82 3.97 4.73
N TYR A 207 -1.84 4.22 5.55
CA TYR A 207 -2.56 5.48 5.48
C TYR A 207 -1.69 6.68 5.84
N ARG A 208 -1.79 7.74 5.04
CA ARG A 208 -1.25 9.06 5.36
C ARG A 208 -2.39 10.06 5.37
N TRP A 209 -2.86 10.42 6.56
CA TRP A 209 -4.08 11.21 6.75
C TRP A 209 -3.81 12.70 6.83
N ILE A 210 -4.75 13.49 6.30
CA ILE A 210 -5.08 14.84 6.74
C ILE A 210 -6.54 14.84 7.24
N TYR A 211 -6.91 15.78 8.13
CA TYR A 211 -8.18 15.75 8.87
C TYR A 211 -9.09 16.97 8.60
N PRO A 212 -9.54 17.20 7.35
CA PRO A 212 -10.47 18.29 7.07
C PRO A 212 -11.88 18.00 7.62
N LYS A 213 -12.67 19.08 7.72
CA LYS A 213 -14.12 18.95 7.94
C LYS A 213 -14.81 18.39 6.70
N LYS A 214 -15.92 17.68 6.88
CA LYS A 214 -16.65 16.98 5.82
C LYS A 214 -17.16 17.89 4.72
N GLU A 215 -17.45 19.15 5.02
CA GLU A 215 -17.95 20.11 4.02
C GLU A 215 -16.86 20.48 2.98
N ARG A 216 -15.59 20.21 3.28
CA ARG A 216 -14.45 20.48 2.39
C ARG A 216 -14.11 19.32 1.46
N VAL A 217 -14.80 18.18 1.57
CA VAL A 217 -14.42 16.93 0.89
C VAL A 217 -15.61 16.35 0.15
N VAL A 218 -15.39 16.00 -1.11
CA VAL A 218 -16.32 15.22 -1.93
C VAL A 218 -15.62 13.95 -2.37
N LEU A 219 -16.01 12.82 -1.79
CA LEU A 219 -15.69 11.49 -2.32
C LEU A 219 -16.73 11.12 -3.38
N HIS A 220 -16.30 10.72 -4.57
CA HIS A 220 -17.20 10.45 -5.67
C HIS A 220 -16.85 9.15 -6.41
N ALA A 221 -17.88 8.47 -6.89
CA ALA A 221 -17.80 7.43 -7.89
C ALA A 221 -19.06 7.51 -8.75
N THR A 222 -18.90 7.46 -10.08
CA THR A 222 -20.03 7.46 -11.02
C THR A 222 -20.95 6.27 -10.75
N GLU A 223 -20.36 5.11 -10.44
CA GLU A 223 -21.05 3.95 -9.91
C GLU A 223 -20.77 3.86 -8.39
N PRO A 224 -21.74 4.25 -7.53
CA PRO A 224 -21.55 4.26 -6.07
C PRO A 224 -21.11 2.92 -5.50
N ALA A 225 -21.47 1.80 -6.15
CA ALA A 225 -21.06 0.46 -5.72
C ALA A 225 -19.54 0.25 -5.73
N ASN A 226 -18.79 1.06 -6.49
CA ASN A 226 -17.32 1.02 -6.54
C ASN A 226 -16.65 1.50 -5.25
N ILE A 227 -17.37 2.22 -4.39
CA ILE A 227 -16.88 2.63 -3.08
C ILE A 227 -17.13 1.50 -2.07
N GLY A 228 -16.05 0.89 -1.62
CA GLY A 228 -16.01 -0.02 -0.48
C GLY A 228 -15.94 0.76 0.82
N ARG A 229 -16.57 0.23 1.87
CA ARG A 229 -16.53 0.77 3.23
C ARG A 229 -16.20 -0.35 4.20
N TYR A 230 -15.21 -0.10 5.05
CA TYR A 230 -14.82 -1.04 6.08
C TYR A 230 -14.77 -0.35 7.45
N SER A 231 -15.72 -0.70 8.32
CA SER A 231 -15.71 -0.33 9.73
C SER A 231 -14.96 -1.39 10.55
N PHE A 232 -14.24 -0.96 11.59
CA PHE A 232 -13.58 -1.85 12.54
C PHE A 232 -13.63 -1.26 13.94
N SER A 233 -13.20 -2.03 14.95
CA SER A 233 -13.11 -1.59 16.34
C SER A 233 -14.49 -1.08 16.83
N ARG A 234 -14.58 0.16 17.30
CA ARG A 234 -15.81 0.80 17.79
C ARG A 234 -16.85 1.12 16.71
N HIS A 235 -16.61 0.75 15.44
CA HIS A 235 -17.51 1.00 14.30
C HIS A 235 -17.88 2.49 14.10
N VAL A 236 -16.97 3.39 14.45
CA VAL A 236 -17.20 4.86 14.42
C VAL A 236 -16.83 5.46 13.06
N LEU A 237 -15.82 4.87 12.42
CA LEU A 237 -15.25 5.37 11.18
C LEU A 237 -15.24 4.25 10.15
N ASN A 238 -15.67 4.57 8.95
CA ASN A 238 -15.54 3.73 7.77
C ASN A 238 -14.24 4.11 7.04
N LYS A 239 -13.38 3.12 6.77
CA LYS A 239 -12.30 3.25 5.80
C LYS A 239 -12.91 3.08 4.40
N THR A 240 -12.84 4.12 3.57
CA THR A 240 -13.33 4.03 2.19
C THR A 240 -12.22 3.59 1.26
N PHE A 241 -12.56 2.79 0.25
CA PHE A 241 -11.60 2.31 -0.73
C PHE A 241 -12.28 2.01 -2.07
N CYS A 242 -11.51 1.99 -3.15
CA CYS A 242 -12.01 1.51 -4.44
C CYS A 242 -12.08 -0.03 -4.45
N LYS A 243 -13.25 -0.61 -4.71
CA LYS A 243 -13.42 -2.08 -4.78
C LYS A 243 -12.69 -2.73 -5.97
N ILE A 244 -12.35 -1.96 -7.00
CA ILE A 244 -11.67 -2.45 -8.20
C ILE A 244 -10.17 -2.56 -7.96
N CYS A 245 -9.52 -1.45 -7.57
CA CYS A 245 -8.06 -1.43 -7.42
C CYS A 245 -7.57 -1.55 -5.97
N GLY A 246 -8.45 -1.46 -4.96
CA GLY A 246 -8.09 -1.58 -3.55
C GLY A 246 -7.36 -0.38 -2.96
N VAL A 247 -7.32 0.76 -3.66
CA VAL A 247 -6.72 1.99 -3.12
C VAL A 247 -7.67 2.60 -2.11
N CYS A 248 -7.16 2.91 -0.92
CA CYS A 248 -7.92 3.55 0.14
C CYS A 248 -7.99 5.06 -0.07
N MET A 249 -9.17 5.64 0.09
CA MET A 249 -9.48 7.00 -0.34
C MET A 249 -9.61 7.97 0.84
N THR A 250 -10.59 7.73 1.71
CA THR A 250 -10.94 8.63 2.82
C THR A 250 -11.34 7.84 4.07
N ASN A 251 -11.60 8.56 5.16
CA ASN A 251 -12.41 8.09 6.28
C ASN A 251 -13.72 8.86 6.32
N GLU A 252 -14.80 8.14 6.63
CA GLU A 252 -16.12 8.71 6.85
C GLU A 252 -16.61 8.38 8.25
N TYR A 253 -17.30 9.32 8.91
CA TYR A 253 -18.04 8.99 10.11
C TYR A 253 -19.15 7.99 9.79
N ASN A 254 -19.25 6.95 10.61
CA ASN A 254 -20.27 5.91 10.46
C ASN A 254 -21.51 6.33 11.26
N HIS A 255 -22.51 6.85 10.54
CA HIS A 255 -23.78 7.34 11.09
C HIS A 255 -24.74 6.18 11.44
N LEU A 256 -24.34 5.37 12.42
CA LEU A 256 -25.22 4.35 13.00
C LEU A 256 -26.11 4.95 14.09
N SER A 257 -27.38 4.58 14.07
CA SER A 257 -28.32 4.71 15.20
C SER A 257 -27.83 3.93 16.42
N ASP A 258 -28.35 4.25 17.60
CA ASP A 258 -28.00 3.54 18.83
C ASP A 258 -28.44 2.06 18.79
N GLU A 259 -29.56 1.77 18.14
CA GLU A 259 -30.04 0.41 17.88
C GLU A 259 -29.06 -0.37 17.00
N GLU A 260 -28.59 0.21 15.89
CA GLU A 260 -27.60 -0.41 15.00
C GLU A 260 -26.27 -0.65 15.73
N ARG A 261 -25.82 0.32 16.53
CA ARG A 261 -24.59 0.20 17.34
C ARG A 261 -24.71 -0.96 18.32
N LYS A 262 -25.82 -1.01 19.06
CA LYS A 262 -26.10 -2.09 20.01
C LYS A 262 -26.14 -3.44 19.32
N ALA A 263 -26.77 -3.54 18.16
CA ALA A 263 -26.90 -4.80 17.41
C ALA A 263 -25.55 -5.39 16.98
N ILE A 264 -24.55 -4.55 16.70
CA ILE A 264 -23.21 -5.00 16.29
C ILE A 264 -22.18 -4.94 17.42
N GLY A 265 -22.60 -4.66 18.65
CA GLY A 265 -21.71 -4.52 19.81
C GLY A 265 -20.74 -3.33 19.72
N ALA A 266 -21.08 -2.32 18.90
CA ALA A 266 -20.36 -1.06 18.86
C ALA A 266 -20.66 -0.23 20.11
N VAL A 267 -19.71 0.61 20.51
CA VAL A 267 -19.95 1.57 21.60
C VAL A 267 -20.92 2.66 21.13
N PRO A 268 -21.74 3.21 22.05
CA PRO A 268 -22.68 4.27 21.70
C PRO A 268 -21.96 5.53 21.20
N ALA A 269 -22.69 6.39 20.47
CA ALA A 269 -22.10 7.53 19.76
C ALA A 269 -21.67 8.68 20.70
N ASP A 270 -22.14 8.66 21.94
CA ASP A 270 -21.77 9.56 23.02
C ASP A 270 -20.30 9.34 23.41
N GLY A 271 -19.59 10.44 23.70
CA GLY A 271 -18.15 10.40 24.01
C GLY A 271 -17.20 10.42 22.81
N PHE A 272 -17.67 10.32 21.56
CA PHE A 272 -16.84 10.70 20.41
C PHE A 272 -16.85 12.22 20.24
N GLY A 273 -15.65 12.82 20.31
CA GLY A 273 -15.49 14.27 20.15
C GLY A 273 -15.99 14.76 18.79
N GLU A 274 -16.53 15.98 18.76
CA GLU A 274 -17.17 16.56 17.57
C GLU A 274 -16.28 16.53 16.33
N ARG A 275 -14.95 16.70 16.50
CA ARG A 275 -13.96 16.58 15.43
C ARG A 275 -14.06 15.26 14.66
N VAL A 276 -14.41 14.15 15.31
CA VAL A 276 -14.58 12.84 14.66
C VAL A 276 -15.87 12.78 13.86
N LYS A 277 -16.95 13.40 14.37
CA LYS A 277 -18.29 13.38 13.77
C LYS A 277 -18.40 14.30 12.55
N THR A 278 -17.67 15.41 12.56
CA THR A 278 -17.66 16.40 11.47
C THR A 278 -16.48 16.25 10.53
N GLY A 279 -15.57 15.30 10.79
CA GLY A 279 -14.37 15.08 9.99
C GLY A 279 -14.63 14.20 8.77
N HIS A 280 -13.87 14.43 7.70
CA HIS A 280 -13.78 13.51 6.57
C HIS A 280 -12.31 13.35 6.16
N PRO A 281 -11.49 12.61 6.94
CA PRO A 281 -10.07 12.48 6.67
C PRO A 281 -9.76 11.99 5.25
N VAL A 282 -8.77 12.60 4.59
CA VAL A 282 -8.36 12.26 3.21
C VAL A 282 -6.99 11.59 3.23
N ASN A 283 -6.83 10.50 2.48
CA ASN A 283 -5.54 9.84 2.33
C ASN A 283 -4.69 10.63 1.33
N LEU A 284 -3.65 11.31 1.79
CA LEU A 284 -2.83 12.19 0.95
C LEU A 284 -2.16 11.44 -0.22
N ARG A 285 -1.96 10.12 -0.09
CA ARG A 285 -1.42 9.26 -1.17
C ARG A 285 -2.26 9.23 -2.44
N VAL A 286 -3.53 9.66 -2.39
CA VAL A 286 -4.40 9.67 -3.58
C VAL A 286 -4.35 10.99 -4.36
N LEU A 287 -3.70 12.02 -3.81
CA LEU A 287 -3.57 13.35 -4.40
C LEU A 287 -2.27 13.45 -5.20
N PRO A 288 -2.31 13.48 -6.55
CA PRO A 288 -1.09 13.48 -7.37
C PRO A 288 -0.27 14.76 -7.26
N ASP A 289 -0.89 15.88 -6.90
CA ASP A 289 -0.24 17.19 -6.82
C ASP A 289 0.39 17.46 -5.43
N VAL A 290 0.38 16.46 -4.54
CA VAL A 290 0.91 16.58 -3.18
C VAL A 290 2.18 15.76 -3.06
N ASP A 291 3.31 16.45 -2.90
CA ASP A 291 4.60 15.83 -2.64
C ASP A 291 4.78 15.60 -1.13
N LEU A 292 4.49 14.36 -0.70
CA LEU A 292 4.59 13.98 0.72
C LEU A 292 6.00 14.13 1.31
N ALA A 293 7.05 14.14 0.48
CA ALA A 293 8.43 14.30 0.93
C ALA A 293 8.78 15.77 1.24
N LYS A 294 8.04 16.73 0.65
CA LYS A 294 8.22 18.17 0.92
C LYS A 294 7.36 18.66 2.09
N MET A 295 6.24 17.99 2.37
CA MET A 295 5.43 18.29 3.54
C MET A 295 6.20 18.02 4.84
N LYS A 296 5.78 18.71 5.91
CA LYS A 296 6.27 18.40 7.27
C LYS A 296 6.05 16.91 7.60
N PRO A 297 6.98 16.27 8.34
CA PRO A 297 6.80 14.88 8.77
C PRO A 297 5.46 14.67 9.48
N PRO A 298 4.82 13.51 9.30
CA PRO A 298 3.56 13.22 9.97
C PRO A 298 3.77 13.13 11.48
N VAL A 299 2.73 13.43 12.23
CA VAL A 299 2.64 12.93 13.60
C VAL A 299 2.39 11.43 13.55
N LEU A 300 3.29 10.63 14.11
CA LEU A 300 3.06 9.20 14.31
C LEU A 300 2.13 9.00 15.51
N LYS A 301 0.89 8.58 15.24
CA LYS A 301 -0.12 8.32 16.26
C LYS A 301 0.04 6.90 16.81
N ASP A 302 0.11 6.78 18.14
CA ASP A 302 0.08 5.50 18.85
C ASP A 302 -1.34 4.92 18.97
N GLY A 303 -1.92 4.54 17.83
CA GLY A 303 -3.25 3.95 17.79
C GLY A 303 -3.27 2.49 18.26
N ALA A 304 -2.14 1.76 18.20
CA ALA A 304 -2.05 0.39 18.66
C ALA A 304 -2.41 0.26 20.15
N ASN A 305 -1.95 1.20 20.98
CA ASN A 305 -2.25 1.22 22.41
C ASN A 305 -3.47 2.11 22.77
N LYS A 306 -3.77 3.15 21.98
CA LYS A 306 -4.82 4.12 22.32
C LYS A 306 -6.20 3.81 21.73
N ILE A 307 -6.30 2.97 20.69
CA ILE A 307 -7.59 2.62 20.08
C ILE A 307 -8.05 1.27 20.63
N SER A 308 -9.03 1.28 21.52
CA SER A 308 -9.65 0.08 22.07
C SER A 308 -10.89 -0.35 21.28
N PRO A 309 -11.17 -1.67 21.14
CA PRO A 309 -10.34 -2.76 21.65
C PRO A 309 -9.04 -2.92 20.84
N PRO A 310 -7.93 -3.35 21.49
CA PRO A 310 -6.70 -3.67 20.78
C PRO A 310 -6.95 -4.72 19.71
N TYR A 311 -6.31 -4.55 18.56
CA TYR A 311 -6.38 -5.53 17.49
C TYR A 311 -5.69 -6.83 17.92
N LYS A 312 -6.37 -7.96 17.77
CA LYS A 312 -5.79 -9.29 17.99
C LYS A 312 -5.48 -9.93 16.65
N ASN A 313 -4.19 -10.21 16.41
CA ASN A 313 -3.78 -10.97 15.24
C ASN A 313 -4.40 -12.37 15.26
N PRO A 314 -4.92 -12.87 14.12
CA PRO A 314 -5.35 -14.27 13.95
C PRO A 314 -4.17 -15.22 13.67
#